data_AF-A0A9W8IWP0-F1
#
_entry.id   AF-A0A9W8IWP0-F1
#
_cell.length_a   1.000
_cell.length_b   1.000
_cell.length_c   1.000
_cell.angle_alpha   90.00
_cell.angle_beta   90.00
_cell.angle_gamma   90.00
#
_symmetry.space_group_name_H-M   'P 1'
#
loop_
_entity.id
_entity.type
_entity.pdbx_description
1 polymer ?
#
loop_
_entity_poly.entity_id
_entity_poly.type
_entity_poly.pdbx_seq_one_letter_code
_entity_poly.pdbx_strand_id
1 'polypeptide(L)'
;MSTDSIADEITQGTQVRQVEYVLCDGTVFFRVEHTIFEVPRSRFTEHSEVFTDMFHMPQAEDGQDIEGRSTGRPIVLEGYRAADFAALIKVLYPTIDDMIEGAWKLTKEDWVGVLNLSKRWGMKKIRNLAIAKLSDTTLSPMEKVVLAREYEVAKWLREGLNEIVSEHPIRPPAELKSQLGADTACTLMWIQNQALPAQLGAGFILSLGLLGCTSCQRAMFSNDRNCASCTRTISVNDRHALYFAPGASITGIVRTQHTLVRGPAPTDFVINLLDLMCRGCSNCAFTSGNYICPSCALSTGYQHFRLITSNNTIDIGISSQKILEEFGDEIARYESWDQ
;
A
#
# COMPACT_ATOMS: atom_id res chain seq x y z
N MET A 1 81.62 31.95 -5.90
CA MET A 1 81.45 31.14 -4.68
C MET A 1 80.75 32.01 -3.65
N SER A 2 79.50 31.68 -3.34
CA SER A 2 78.85 31.83 -2.02
C SER A 2 77.40 31.36 -2.18
N THR A 3 77.05 30.43 -1.32
CA THR A 3 75.76 29.74 -1.16
C THR A 3 74.78 30.60 -0.37
N ASP A 4 73.48 30.50 -0.70
CA ASP A 4 72.32 30.44 0.20
C ASP A 4 71.07 30.20 -0.68
N SER A 5 70.28 29.12 -0.56
CA SER A 5 69.45 28.61 0.55
C SER A 5 67.95 28.93 0.32
N ILE A 6 67.17 27.86 0.07
CA ILE A 6 65.81 27.58 0.60
C ILE A 6 64.54 28.08 -0.15
N ALA A 7 63.81 27.05 -0.64
CA ALA A 7 62.35 26.78 -0.64
C ALA A 7 61.33 27.70 -1.34
N ASP A 8 60.49 27.12 -2.21
CA ASP A 8 59.10 26.71 -1.92
C ASP A 8 58.51 26.01 -3.17
N GLU A 9 58.15 24.72 -3.09
CA GLU A 9 56.76 24.22 -3.07
C GLU A 9 55.80 25.05 -3.95
N ILE A 10 55.21 24.50 -5.00
CA ILE A 10 54.01 23.64 -4.93
C ILE A 10 54.09 22.63 -6.08
N THR A 11 54.42 21.37 -5.78
CA THR A 11 54.09 20.26 -6.69
C THR A 11 52.63 19.92 -6.44
N GLN A 12 51.73 20.49 -7.24
CA GLN A 12 50.33 20.10 -7.28
C GLN A 12 50.28 18.60 -7.59
N GLY A 13 50.00 17.81 -6.54
CA GLY A 13 49.70 16.40 -6.65
C GLY A 13 48.58 16.24 -7.66
N THR A 14 48.92 15.75 -8.85
CA THR A 14 47.94 15.28 -9.81
C THR A 14 47.31 14.06 -9.17
N GLN A 15 46.14 14.25 -8.56
CA GLN A 15 45.32 13.16 -8.05
C GLN A 15 44.87 12.37 -9.29
N VAL A 16 45.65 11.36 -9.64
CA VAL A 16 45.31 10.42 -10.70
C VAL A 16 44.00 9.77 -10.24
N ARG A 17 42.88 10.15 -10.85
CA ARG A 17 41.64 9.40 -10.74
C ARG A 17 41.97 7.98 -11.18
N GLN A 18 42.07 7.05 -10.23
CA GLN A 18 42.10 5.64 -10.57
C GLN A 18 40.78 5.34 -11.28
N VAL A 19 40.87 5.12 -12.58
CA VAL A 19 39.78 4.56 -13.35
C VAL A 19 39.60 3.15 -12.82
N GLU A 20 38.49 2.90 -12.12
CA GLU A 20 38.07 1.56 -11.72
C GLU A 20 37.83 0.76 -13.01
N TYR A 21 38.85 0.04 -13.45
CA TYR A 21 38.66 -0.99 -14.48
C TYR A 21 37.98 -2.17 -13.81
N VAL A 22 36.79 -2.55 -14.31
CA VAL A 22 36.20 -3.85 -13.99
C VAL A 22 37.14 -4.91 -14.54
N LEU A 23 37.95 -5.51 -13.68
CA LEU A 23 38.76 -6.68 -14.03
C LEU A 23 37.78 -7.78 -14.45
N CYS A 24 37.90 -8.22 -15.70
CA CYS A 24 37.13 -9.36 -16.19
C CYS A 24 37.73 -10.64 -15.59
N ASP A 25 37.17 -11.10 -14.46
CA ASP A 25 37.53 -12.34 -13.77
C ASP A 25 37.17 -13.63 -14.54
N GLY A 26 37.11 -13.54 -15.87
CA GLY A 26 36.72 -14.62 -16.77
C GLY A 26 35.21 -14.83 -16.91
N THR A 27 34.87 -15.91 -17.60
CA THR A 27 33.50 -16.32 -17.90
C THR A 27 33.08 -17.47 -16.99
N VAL A 28 31.79 -17.53 -16.65
CA VAL A 28 31.17 -18.64 -15.93
C VAL A 28 29.99 -19.18 -16.71
N PHE A 29 29.83 -20.51 -16.66
CA PHE A 29 28.72 -21.22 -17.26
C PHE A 29 27.73 -21.67 -16.19
N PHE A 30 26.51 -21.17 -16.26
CA PHE A 30 25.41 -21.60 -15.40
C PHE A 30 24.42 -22.46 -16.18
N ARG A 31 23.89 -23.51 -15.55
CA ARG A 31 22.75 -24.26 -16.07
C ARG A 31 21.54 -23.97 -15.20
N VAL A 32 20.51 -23.40 -15.81
CA VAL A 32 19.21 -23.14 -15.18
C VAL A 32 18.15 -23.85 -16.02
N GLU A 33 17.38 -24.74 -15.41
CA GLU A 33 16.48 -25.67 -16.11
C GLU A 33 17.22 -26.43 -17.23
N HIS A 34 16.87 -26.16 -18.49
CA HIS A 34 17.44 -26.77 -19.70
C HIS A 34 18.33 -25.82 -20.51
N THR A 35 18.66 -24.64 -19.96
CA THR A 35 19.40 -23.58 -20.64
C THR A 35 20.77 -23.38 -19.99
N ILE A 36 21.82 -23.29 -20.81
CA ILE A 36 23.16 -22.91 -20.37
C ILE A 36 23.37 -21.43 -20.68
N PHE A 37 23.77 -20.68 -19.67
CA PHE A 37 24.09 -19.26 -19.75
C PHE A 37 25.59 -19.08 -19.61
N GLU A 38 26.19 -18.44 -20.61
CA GLU A 38 27.58 -18.03 -20.59
C GLU A 38 27.64 -16.53 -20.26
N VAL A 39 28.20 -16.17 -19.10
CA VAL A 39 28.19 -14.80 -18.60
C VAL A 39 29.52 -14.44 -17.94
N PRO A 40 29.93 -13.16 -17.94
CA PRO A 40 31.11 -12.75 -17.18
C PRO A 40 30.92 -12.98 -15.68
N ARG A 41 32.01 -13.18 -14.94
CA ARG A 41 31.97 -13.40 -13.48
C ARG A 41 31.90 -12.11 -12.67
N SER A 42 32.43 -11.03 -13.23
CA SER A 42 32.72 -9.78 -12.50
C SER A 42 31.52 -9.20 -11.75
N ARG A 43 30.34 -9.09 -12.37
CA ARG A 43 29.16 -8.49 -11.73
C ARG A 43 28.52 -9.40 -10.69
N PHE A 44 28.68 -10.72 -10.83
CA PHE A 44 28.26 -11.66 -9.79
C PHE A 44 29.12 -11.49 -8.53
N THR A 45 30.44 -11.42 -8.68
CA THR A 45 31.36 -11.16 -7.55
C THR A 45 31.13 -9.77 -6.96
N GLU A 46 30.98 -8.73 -7.79
CA GLU A 46 30.78 -7.35 -7.34
C GLU A 46 29.48 -7.15 -6.53
N HIS A 47 28.43 -7.88 -6.89
CA HIS A 47 27.11 -7.66 -6.31
C HIS A 47 26.66 -8.78 -5.36
N SER A 48 27.37 -9.89 -5.24
CA SER A 48 26.97 -11.01 -4.39
C SER A 48 28.14 -11.60 -3.62
N GLU A 49 28.06 -11.52 -2.30
CA GLU A 49 28.96 -12.23 -1.38
C GLU A 49 28.84 -13.75 -1.57
N VAL A 50 27.63 -14.27 -1.82
CA VAL A 50 27.39 -15.70 -2.09
C VAL A 50 28.21 -16.18 -3.28
N PHE A 51 28.16 -15.45 -4.40
CA PHE A 51 28.96 -15.82 -5.58
C PHE A 51 30.45 -15.56 -5.37
N THR A 52 30.81 -14.50 -4.64
CA THR A 52 32.20 -14.25 -4.24
C THR A 52 32.77 -15.45 -3.49
N ASP A 53 32.15 -15.88 -2.39
CA ASP A 53 32.60 -17.01 -1.58
C ASP A 53 32.65 -18.29 -2.40
N MET A 54 31.59 -18.58 -3.17
CA MET A 54 31.51 -19.76 -4.04
C MET A 54 32.68 -19.82 -5.03
N PHE A 55 33.07 -18.68 -5.59
CA PHE A 55 34.17 -18.57 -6.54
C PHE A 55 35.57 -18.65 -5.91
N HIS A 56 35.70 -18.38 -4.60
CA HIS A 56 36.95 -18.48 -3.85
C HIS A 56 37.15 -19.84 -3.17
N MET A 57 36.13 -20.71 -3.14
CA MET A 57 36.27 -22.04 -2.56
C MET A 57 37.36 -22.88 -3.27
N PRO A 58 38.21 -23.61 -2.52
CA PRO A 58 39.24 -24.47 -3.10
C PRO A 58 38.62 -25.51 -4.03
N GLN A 59 39.17 -25.64 -5.24
CA GLN A 59 38.72 -26.62 -6.22
C GLN A 59 39.63 -27.84 -6.15
N ALA A 60 39.06 -29.04 -6.20
CA ALA A 60 39.82 -30.28 -6.09
C ALA A 60 40.89 -30.38 -7.20
N GLU A 61 42.13 -30.69 -6.82
CA GLU A 61 43.32 -30.70 -7.69
C GLU A 61 43.39 -31.92 -8.63
N ASP A 62 42.40 -32.82 -8.59
CA ASP A 62 42.43 -34.15 -9.21
C ASP A 62 42.19 -34.17 -10.73
N GLY A 63 42.69 -33.16 -11.47
CA GLY A 63 42.70 -33.13 -12.93
C GLY A 63 41.32 -33.15 -13.61
N GLN A 64 40.23 -32.99 -12.85
CA GLN A 64 38.88 -32.90 -13.38
C GLN A 64 38.59 -31.48 -13.86
N ASP A 65 37.79 -31.38 -14.93
CA ASP A 65 37.28 -30.08 -15.42
C ASP A 65 36.55 -29.36 -14.29
N ILE A 66 36.80 -28.07 -14.14
CA ILE A 66 36.33 -27.30 -13.00
C ILE A 66 34.88 -26.88 -13.23
N GLU A 67 34.03 -27.05 -12.21
CA GLU A 67 32.63 -26.61 -12.27
C GLU A 67 32.51 -25.12 -12.61
N GLY A 68 31.66 -24.81 -13.60
CA GLY A 68 31.40 -23.46 -14.08
C GLY A 68 32.40 -22.94 -15.11
N ARG A 69 33.45 -23.70 -15.49
CA ARG A 69 34.45 -23.26 -16.50
C ARG A 69 34.18 -23.75 -17.92
N SER A 70 33.24 -24.68 -18.11
CA SER A 70 32.88 -25.20 -19.43
C SER A 70 31.38 -25.49 -19.53
N THR A 71 30.88 -25.61 -20.77
CA THR A 71 29.51 -26.06 -21.04
C THR A 71 29.28 -27.54 -20.66
N GLY A 72 30.36 -28.33 -20.55
CA GLY A 72 30.30 -29.74 -20.15
C GLY A 72 30.12 -29.93 -18.64
N ARG A 73 30.56 -28.96 -17.83
CA ARG A 73 30.41 -28.97 -16.38
C ARG A 73 29.99 -27.58 -15.84
N PRO A 74 28.79 -27.07 -16.19
CA PRO A 74 28.31 -25.78 -15.70
C PRO A 74 27.91 -25.86 -14.21
N ILE A 75 27.83 -24.70 -13.54
CA ILE A 75 27.23 -24.59 -12.21
C ILE A 75 25.72 -24.78 -12.36
N VAL A 76 25.16 -25.83 -11.74
CA VAL A 76 23.73 -26.14 -11.85
C VAL A 76 22.95 -25.39 -10.78
N LEU A 77 22.02 -24.52 -11.19
CA LEU A 77 21.13 -23.78 -10.31
C LEU A 77 19.74 -24.45 -10.29
N GLU A 78 19.58 -25.44 -9.42
CA GLU A 78 18.32 -26.18 -9.27
C GLU A 78 17.23 -25.34 -8.58
N GLY A 79 15.98 -25.47 -9.02
CA GLY A 79 14.83 -24.77 -8.43
C GLY A 79 14.63 -23.32 -8.90
N TYR A 80 15.43 -22.86 -9.86
CA TYR A 80 15.30 -21.53 -10.47
C TYR A 80 14.79 -21.61 -11.89
N ARG A 81 14.04 -20.58 -12.33
CA ARG A 81 13.51 -20.48 -13.69
C ARG A 81 14.52 -19.80 -14.61
N ALA A 82 14.68 -20.32 -15.83
CA ALA A 82 15.61 -19.74 -16.80
C ALA A 82 15.19 -18.31 -17.21
N ALA A 83 13.88 -18.01 -17.23
CA ALA A 83 13.35 -16.67 -17.52
C ALA A 83 13.79 -15.63 -16.47
N ASP A 84 13.64 -15.96 -15.19
CA ASP A 84 14.03 -15.08 -14.08
C ASP A 84 15.55 -14.83 -14.11
N PHE A 85 16.33 -15.87 -14.42
CA PHE A 85 17.79 -15.74 -14.56
C PHE A 85 18.17 -14.86 -15.75
N ALA A 86 17.54 -15.06 -16.91
CA ALA A 86 17.78 -14.22 -18.09
C ALA A 86 17.45 -12.74 -17.83
N ALA A 87 16.38 -12.46 -17.07
CA ALA A 87 16.04 -11.10 -16.65
C ALA A 87 17.14 -10.50 -15.74
N LEU A 88 17.67 -11.28 -14.78
CA LEU A 88 18.78 -10.84 -13.95
C LEU A 88 20.04 -10.54 -14.78
N ILE A 89 20.38 -11.39 -15.75
CA ILE A 89 21.53 -11.17 -16.63
C ILE A 89 21.39 -9.84 -17.39
N LYS A 90 20.20 -9.51 -17.91
CA LYS A 90 19.96 -8.21 -18.57
C LYS A 90 20.17 -7.02 -17.63
N VAL A 91 19.86 -7.17 -16.34
CA VAL A 91 20.09 -6.12 -15.34
C VAL A 91 21.58 -5.99 -14.99
N LEU A 92 22.29 -7.11 -14.86
CA LEU A 92 23.73 -7.12 -14.55
C LEU A 92 24.59 -6.66 -15.73
N TYR A 93 24.17 -6.99 -16.96
CA TYR A 93 24.89 -6.76 -18.20
C TYR A 93 23.97 -6.09 -19.23
N PRO A 94 23.58 -4.82 -19.03
CA PRO A 94 22.76 -4.09 -19.98
C PRO A 94 23.51 -3.88 -21.31
N THR A 95 22.79 -4.00 -22.42
CA THR A 95 23.34 -3.69 -23.74
C THR A 95 23.38 -2.18 -23.98
N ILE A 96 24.13 -1.74 -24.98
CA ILE A 96 24.15 -0.31 -25.39
C ILE A 96 22.73 0.15 -25.75
N ASP A 97 21.95 -0.69 -26.42
CA ASP A 97 20.58 -0.37 -26.79
C ASP A 97 19.68 -0.18 -25.55
N ASP A 98 19.83 -1.03 -24.52
CA ASP A 98 19.11 -0.88 -23.25
C ASP A 98 19.43 0.46 -22.57
N MET A 99 20.68 0.93 -22.68
CA MET A 99 21.12 2.20 -22.10
C MET A 99 20.63 3.40 -22.91
N ILE A 100 20.64 3.32 -24.25
CA ILE A 100 20.19 4.39 -25.13
C ILE A 100 18.67 4.61 -25.01
N GLU A 101 17.90 3.53 -24.98
CA GLU A 101 16.45 3.59 -24.83
C GLU A 101 16.03 4.04 -23.40
N GLY A 102 16.95 3.99 -22.43
CA GLY A 102 16.71 4.39 -21.04
C GLY A 102 15.73 3.49 -20.29
N ALA A 103 15.33 2.37 -20.90
CA ALA A 103 14.35 1.44 -20.37
C ALA A 103 14.78 0.01 -20.67
N TRP A 104 15.00 -0.78 -19.62
CA TRP A 104 15.08 -2.23 -19.76
C TRP A 104 13.73 -2.75 -20.29
N LYS A 105 13.73 -3.52 -21.38
CA LYS A 105 12.55 -4.25 -21.87
C LYS A 105 12.28 -5.47 -20.97
N LEU A 106 11.90 -5.18 -19.72
CA LEU A 106 11.56 -6.16 -18.69
C LEU A 106 10.10 -5.95 -18.27
N THR A 107 9.36 -7.05 -18.23
CA THR A 107 7.98 -7.10 -17.75
C THR A 107 7.93 -7.05 -16.22
N LYS A 108 6.73 -6.93 -15.66
CA LYS A 108 6.53 -7.02 -14.21
C LYS A 108 7.01 -8.37 -13.67
N GLU A 109 6.69 -9.46 -14.37
CA GLU A 109 7.08 -10.82 -14.00
C GLU A 109 8.60 -10.98 -14.03
N ASP A 110 9.27 -10.38 -15.01
CA ASP A 110 10.74 -10.35 -15.07
C ASP A 110 11.34 -9.64 -13.84
N TRP A 111 10.80 -8.48 -13.47
CA TRP A 111 11.26 -7.76 -12.28
C TRP A 111 11.00 -8.51 -10.97
N VAL A 112 9.88 -9.25 -10.87
CA VAL A 112 9.63 -10.16 -9.74
C VAL A 112 10.68 -11.28 -9.72
N GLY A 113 11.04 -11.84 -10.87
CA GLY A 113 12.14 -12.81 -10.99
C GLY A 113 13.48 -12.23 -10.55
N VAL A 114 13.82 -11.02 -10.99
CA VAL A 114 15.03 -10.30 -10.57
C VAL A 114 15.02 -10.07 -9.05
N LEU A 115 13.90 -9.66 -8.48
CA LEU A 115 13.74 -9.45 -7.04
C LEU A 115 13.97 -10.76 -6.26
N ASN A 116 13.39 -11.87 -6.72
CA ASN A 116 13.56 -13.18 -6.12
C ASN A 116 15.03 -13.63 -6.09
N LEU A 117 15.70 -13.59 -7.25
CA LEU A 117 17.09 -14.02 -7.36
C LEU A 117 18.04 -13.10 -6.59
N SER A 118 17.86 -11.78 -6.69
CA SER A 118 18.70 -10.81 -6.00
C SER A 118 18.58 -10.91 -4.47
N LYS A 119 17.38 -11.20 -3.94
CA LYS A 119 17.19 -11.48 -2.52
C LYS A 119 17.93 -12.76 -2.08
N ARG A 120 17.78 -13.86 -2.82
CA ARG A 120 18.39 -15.16 -2.48
C ARG A 120 19.91 -15.15 -2.55
N TRP A 121 20.46 -14.39 -3.49
CA TRP A 121 21.91 -14.30 -3.70
C TRP A 121 22.54 -13.08 -3.03
N GLY A 122 21.82 -12.40 -2.13
CA GLY A 122 22.38 -11.29 -1.35
C GLY A 122 22.76 -10.06 -2.19
N MET A 123 22.18 -9.89 -3.38
CA MET A 123 22.47 -8.78 -4.28
C MET A 123 21.73 -7.49 -3.88
N LYS A 124 22.14 -6.87 -2.78
CA LYS A 124 21.45 -5.71 -2.17
C LYS A 124 21.13 -4.58 -3.17
N LYS A 125 22.11 -4.14 -3.97
CA LYS A 125 21.91 -3.05 -4.96
C LYS A 125 20.87 -3.43 -6.02
N ILE A 126 20.91 -4.66 -6.50
CA ILE A 126 20.01 -5.17 -7.55
C ILE A 126 18.60 -5.40 -6.99
N ARG A 127 18.50 -5.89 -5.74
CA ARG A 127 17.22 -5.99 -5.01
C ARG A 127 16.56 -4.62 -4.89
N ASN A 128 17.29 -3.60 -4.46
CA ASN A 128 16.76 -2.26 -4.28
C ASN A 128 16.31 -1.64 -5.62
N LEU A 129 17.04 -1.91 -6.70
CA LEU A 129 16.63 -1.51 -8.05
C LEU A 129 15.32 -2.20 -8.46
N ALA A 130 15.20 -3.51 -8.25
CA ALA A 130 13.97 -4.25 -8.57
C ALA A 130 12.77 -3.74 -7.77
N ILE A 131 12.94 -3.44 -6.48
CA ILE A 131 11.90 -2.83 -5.64
C ILE A 131 11.48 -1.47 -6.19
N ALA A 132 12.43 -0.62 -6.58
CA ALA A 132 12.12 0.69 -7.16
C ALA A 132 11.30 0.54 -8.46
N LYS A 133 11.73 -0.33 -9.37
CA LYS A 133 11.03 -0.56 -10.65
C LYS A 133 9.65 -1.18 -10.49
N LEU A 134 9.49 -2.11 -9.55
CA LEU A 134 8.18 -2.68 -9.22
C LEU A 134 7.27 -1.67 -8.52
N SER A 135 7.82 -0.75 -7.72
CA SER A 135 7.06 0.34 -7.10
C SER A 135 6.58 1.38 -8.11
N ASP A 136 7.34 1.60 -9.20
CA ASP A 136 6.93 2.47 -10.32
C ASP A 136 5.85 1.81 -11.19
N THR A 137 5.67 0.49 -11.06
CA THR A 137 4.64 -0.29 -11.75
C THR A 137 3.36 -0.32 -10.92
N THR A 138 2.20 -0.46 -11.57
CA THR A 138 0.91 -0.63 -10.89
C THR A 138 0.82 -2.03 -10.26
N LEU A 139 1.16 -2.14 -8.97
CA LEU A 139 0.84 -3.31 -8.14
C LEU A 139 -0.52 -3.13 -7.48
N SER A 140 -1.38 -4.14 -7.54
CA SER A 140 -2.62 -4.13 -6.77
C SER A 140 -2.33 -4.20 -5.26
N PRO A 141 -3.24 -3.72 -4.40
CA PRO A 141 -3.05 -3.76 -2.94
C PRO A 141 -2.77 -5.18 -2.41
N MET A 142 -3.42 -6.20 -2.99
CA MET A 142 -3.20 -7.60 -2.65
C MET A 142 -1.80 -8.08 -3.04
N GLU A 143 -1.37 -7.76 -4.26
CA GLU A 143 -0.03 -8.11 -4.73
C GLU A 143 1.06 -7.44 -3.90
N LYS A 144 0.85 -6.18 -3.48
CA LYS A 144 1.77 -5.50 -2.56
C LYS A 144 1.97 -6.30 -1.29
N VAL A 145 0.88 -6.76 -0.64
CA VAL A 145 1.00 -7.56 0.60
C VAL A 145 1.67 -8.91 0.36
N VAL A 146 1.31 -9.61 -0.72
CA VAL A 146 1.89 -10.92 -1.06
C VAL A 146 3.38 -10.79 -1.34
N LEU A 147 3.78 -9.90 -2.25
CA LEU A 147 5.17 -9.67 -2.60
C LEU A 147 5.97 -9.10 -1.43
N ALA A 148 5.36 -8.25 -0.59
CA ALA A 148 6.02 -7.73 0.60
C ALA A 148 6.39 -8.83 1.59
N ARG A 149 5.52 -9.82 1.78
CA ARG A 149 5.79 -10.96 2.67
C ARG A 149 6.81 -11.92 2.08
N GLU A 150 6.72 -12.19 0.80
CA GLU A 150 7.62 -13.11 0.10
C GLU A 150 9.06 -12.56 0.00
N TYR A 151 9.21 -11.25 -0.24
CA TYR A 151 10.51 -10.61 -0.47
C TYR A 151 10.94 -9.65 0.65
N GLU A 152 10.18 -9.63 1.75
CA GLU A 152 10.42 -8.82 2.95
C GLU A 152 10.60 -7.34 2.61
N VAL A 153 9.55 -6.71 2.06
CA VAL A 153 9.54 -5.30 1.65
C VAL A 153 8.55 -4.52 2.51
N ALA A 154 9.04 -3.90 3.59
CA ALA A 154 8.23 -3.21 4.59
C ALA A 154 7.28 -2.16 4.00
N LYS A 155 7.79 -1.36 3.05
CA LYS A 155 7.02 -0.31 2.36
C LYS A 155 5.76 -0.87 1.69
N TRP A 156 5.91 -1.96 0.93
CA TRP A 156 4.79 -2.58 0.23
C TRP A 156 3.78 -3.21 1.18
N LEU A 157 4.23 -3.82 2.28
CA LEU A 157 3.32 -4.36 3.28
C LEU A 157 2.43 -3.24 3.85
N ARG A 158 3.05 -2.14 4.28
CA ARG A 158 2.37 -0.98 4.82
C ARG A 158 1.38 -0.37 3.83
N GLU A 159 1.81 -0.12 2.59
CA GLU A 159 0.96 0.47 1.55
C GLU A 159 -0.21 -0.46 1.19
N GLY A 160 0.07 -1.75 0.96
CA GLY A 160 -0.95 -2.73 0.61
C GLY A 160 -2.02 -2.88 1.69
N LEU A 161 -1.63 -3.02 2.97
CA LEU A 161 -2.59 -3.12 4.08
C LEU A 161 -3.45 -1.85 4.21
N ASN A 162 -2.85 -0.67 4.10
CA ASN A 162 -3.59 0.60 4.17
C ASN A 162 -4.57 0.77 3.01
N GLU A 163 -4.14 0.42 1.79
CA GLU A 163 -4.99 0.46 0.61
C GLU A 163 -6.17 -0.51 0.75
N ILE A 164 -5.94 -1.75 1.19
CA ILE A 164 -7.00 -2.75 1.43
C ILE A 164 -8.02 -2.24 2.45
N VAL A 165 -7.56 -1.71 3.60
CA VAL A 165 -8.47 -1.21 4.65
C VAL A 165 -9.25 0.00 4.15
N SER A 166 -8.65 0.86 3.32
CA SER A 166 -9.28 2.08 2.82
C SER A 166 -10.33 1.85 1.73
N GLU A 167 -10.40 0.65 1.15
CA GLU A 167 -11.35 0.29 0.10
C GLU A 167 -12.80 0.22 0.60
N HIS A 168 -13.72 0.85 -0.12
CA HIS A 168 -15.15 0.83 0.19
C HIS A 168 -16.00 0.45 -1.02
N PRO A 169 -16.79 -0.62 -0.93
CA PRO A 169 -16.78 -1.64 0.14
C PRO A 169 -15.44 -2.40 0.17
N ILE A 170 -15.08 -2.98 1.32
CA ILE A 170 -13.92 -3.88 1.40
C ILE A 170 -14.11 -5.09 0.49
N ARG A 171 -12.98 -5.62 0.01
CA ARG A 171 -12.96 -6.88 -0.73
C ARG A 171 -13.70 -7.99 0.02
N PRO A 172 -14.37 -8.91 -0.71
CA PRO A 172 -15.08 -10.02 -0.09
C PRO A 172 -14.16 -10.83 0.85
N PRO A 173 -14.64 -11.24 2.04
CA PRO A 173 -13.83 -11.99 3.00
C PRO A 173 -13.22 -13.28 2.44
N ALA A 174 -13.91 -13.94 1.50
CA ALA A 174 -13.43 -15.15 0.84
C ALA A 174 -12.15 -14.88 0.01
N GLU A 175 -12.07 -13.72 -0.64
CA GLU A 175 -10.92 -13.32 -1.46
C GLU A 175 -9.74 -12.90 -0.58
N LEU A 176 -10.00 -12.13 0.49
CA LEU A 176 -8.97 -11.77 1.46
C LEU A 176 -8.38 -13.03 2.11
N LYS A 177 -9.23 -13.97 2.52
CA LYS A 177 -8.79 -15.22 3.12
C LYS A 177 -7.96 -16.08 2.18
N SER A 178 -8.36 -16.21 0.91
CA SER A 178 -7.66 -17.07 -0.04
C SER A 178 -6.25 -16.56 -0.37
N GLN A 179 -6.06 -15.24 -0.39
CA GLN A 179 -4.77 -14.63 -0.76
C GLN A 179 -3.88 -14.28 0.43
N LEU A 180 -4.46 -13.83 1.57
CA LEU A 180 -3.70 -13.29 2.71
C LEU A 180 -3.77 -14.17 3.97
N GLY A 181 -4.58 -15.22 3.95
CA GLY A 181 -4.88 -16.06 5.12
C GLY A 181 -6.02 -15.52 5.98
N ALA A 182 -6.58 -16.40 6.82
CA ALA A 182 -7.76 -16.09 7.64
C ALA A 182 -7.48 -14.99 8.67
N ASP A 183 -6.34 -15.07 9.36
CA ASP A 183 -5.99 -14.12 10.42
C ASP A 183 -5.83 -12.70 9.87
N THR A 184 -5.03 -12.53 8.81
CA THR A 184 -4.87 -11.23 8.13
C THR A 184 -6.22 -10.67 7.66
N ALA A 185 -7.07 -11.51 7.04
CA ALA A 185 -8.38 -11.09 6.57
C ALA A 185 -9.28 -10.60 7.72
N CYS A 186 -9.35 -11.35 8.82
CA CYS A 186 -10.12 -10.98 10.01
C CYS A 186 -9.62 -9.67 10.63
N THR A 187 -8.30 -9.51 10.77
CA THR A 187 -7.70 -8.29 11.31
C THR A 187 -8.00 -7.08 10.43
N LEU A 188 -7.85 -7.19 9.11
CA LEU A 188 -8.15 -6.08 8.20
C LEU A 188 -9.62 -5.66 8.26
N MET A 189 -10.54 -6.63 8.33
CA MET A 189 -11.97 -6.35 8.51
C MET A 189 -12.26 -5.69 9.86
N TRP A 190 -11.59 -6.12 10.94
CA TRP A 190 -11.75 -5.53 12.27
C TRP A 190 -11.21 -4.09 12.33
N ILE A 191 -10.04 -3.84 11.73
CA ILE A 191 -9.46 -2.49 11.61
C ILE A 191 -10.43 -1.61 10.84
N GLN A 192 -10.92 -2.08 9.69
CA GLN A 192 -11.85 -1.32 8.88
C GLN A 192 -13.15 -1.04 9.63
N ASN A 193 -13.73 -2.01 10.32
CA ASN A 193 -14.95 -1.82 11.10
C ASN A 193 -14.79 -0.76 12.21
N GLN A 194 -13.61 -0.64 12.79
CA GLN A 194 -13.32 0.42 13.77
C GLN A 194 -13.03 1.77 13.14
N ALA A 195 -12.48 1.79 11.93
CA ALA A 195 -12.17 3.02 11.20
C ALA A 195 -13.37 3.55 10.39
N LEU A 196 -14.38 2.70 10.15
CA LEU A 196 -15.67 3.10 9.63
C LEU A 196 -16.38 3.94 10.70
N PRO A 197 -16.92 5.12 10.35
CA PRO A 197 -17.90 5.76 11.21
C PRO A 197 -19.06 4.76 11.38
N ALA A 198 -19.28 4.28 12.61
CA ALA A 198 -20.24 3.23 12.98
C ALA A 198 -21.40 3.09 11.98
N GLN A 199 -21.34 2.10 11.08
CA GLN A 199 -22.46 1.77 10.20
C GLN A 199 -23.20 0.54 10.72
N LEU A 200 -24.45 0.80 11.12
CA LEU A 200 -25.60 -0.11 11.03
C LEU A 200 -25.53 -1.39 11.88
N GLY A 201 -25.51 -1.20 13.20
CA GLY A 201 -25.86 -2.22 14.18
C GLY A 201 -25.70 -1.69 15.60
N ALA A 202 -26.81 -1.47 16.31
CA ALA A 202 -26.87 -1.05 17.71
C ALA A 202 -26.12 0.26 18.07
N GLY A 203 -26.70 1.40 17.68
CA GLY A 203 -26.29 2.72 18.17
C GLY A 203 -26.04 3.72 17.05
N PHE A 204 -27.11 4.26 16.47
CA PHE A 204 -27.00 5.34 15.50
C PHE A 204 -26.27 6.54 16.15
N ILE A 205 -25.15 6.96 15.55
CA ILE A 205 -24.47 8.19 15.90
C ILE A 205 -24.99 9.28 14.96
N LEU A 206 -25.86 10.16 15.48
CA LEU A 206 -26.53 11.20 14.69
C LEU A 206 -26.19 12.57 15.29
N SER A 207 -25.62 13.47 14.48
CA SER A 207 -25.50 14.89 14.80
C SER A 207 -26.47 15.72 13.94
N LEU A 208 -26.75 16.96 14.36
CA LEU A 208 -27.66 17.84 13.60
C LEU A 208 -27.12 18.12 12.19
N GLY A 209 -25.79 18.18 12.02
CA GLY A 209 -25.16 18.40 10.73
C GLY A 209 -25.40 17.28 9.70
N LEU A 210 -25.81 16.08 10.13
CA LEU A 210 -26.11 14.95 9.25
C LEU A 210 -27.58 14.93 8.77
N LEU A 211 -28.44 15.81 9.31
CA LEU A 211 -29.82 15.93 8.88
C LEU A 211 -29.89 16.90 7.71
N GLY A 212 -30.21 16.39 6.52
CA GLY A 212 -30.23 17.14 5.27
C GLY A 212 -31.60 17.24 4.61
N CYS A 213 -31.69 18.17 3.66
CA CYS A 213 -32.89 18.42 2.87
C CYS A 213 -33.08 17.34 1.79
N THR A 214 -34.29 16.82 1.63
CA THR A 214 -34.65 15.84 0.59
C THR A 214 -34.58 16.40 -0.83
N SER A 215 -34.59 17.73 -0.99
CA SER A 215 -34.58 18.38 -2.30
C SER A 215 -33.16 18.71 -2.79
N CYS A 216 -32.36 19.39 -1.97
CA CYS A 216 -31.01 19.85 -2.37
C CYS A 216 -29.85 19.08 -1.73
N GLN A 217 -30.13 18.12 -0.84
CA GLN A 217 -29.14 17.27 -0.18
C GLN A 217 -28.11 18.02 0.68
N ARG A 218 -28.37 19.29 1.03
CA ARG A 218 -27.53 20.08 1.95
C ARG A 218 -28.04 19.98 3.38
N ALA A 219 -27.17 20.24 4.35
CA ALA A 219 -27.49 20.23 5.77
C ALA A 219 -28.64 21.18 6.10
N MET A 220 -29.60 20.72 6.89
CA MET A 220 -30.71 21.52 7.40
C MET A 220 -30.33 22.33 8.63
N PHE A 221 -29.33 21.86 9.37
CA PHE A 221 -28.83 22.51 10.58
C PHE A 221 -27.33 22.75 10.44
N SER A 222 -26.94 24.03 10.41
CA SER A 222 -25.54 24.46 10.37
C SER A 222 -25.08 25.12 11.68
N ASN A 223 -26.00 25.29 12.63
CA ASN A 223 -25.76 25.94 13.91
C ASN A 223 -26.35 25.08 15.04
N ASP A 224 -25.85 25.31 16.25
CA ASP A 224 -26.35 24.69 17.47
C ASP A 224 -27.83 25.04 17.69
N ARG A 225 -28.57 24.12 18.31
CA ARG A 225 -30.01 24.27 18.55
C ARG A 225 -30.38 23.76 19.94
N ASN A 226 -31.36 24.40 20.56
CA ASN A 226 -31.89 23.92 21.84
C ASN A 226 -32.89 22.77 21.63
N CYS A 227 -32.81 21.76 22.49
CA CYS A 227 -33.81 20.70 22.59
C CYS A 227 -35.20 21.31 22.83
N ALA A 228 -36.19 20.88 22.05
CA ALA A 228 -37.57 21.34 22.20
C ALA A 228 -38.18 21.02 23.58
N SER A 229 -37.72 19.94 24.22
CA SER A 229 -38.28 19.46 25.50
C SER A 229 -37.58 20.02 26.74
N CYS A 230 -36.24 20.06 26.78
CA CYS A 230 -35.49 20.44 27.98
C CYS A 230 -34.64 21.70 27.80
N THR A 231 -34.70 22.37 26.64
CA THR A 231 -33.94 23.59 26.32
C THR A 231 -32.41 23.46 26.30
N ARG A 232 -31.85 22.29 26.64
CA ARG A 232 -30.41 22.01 26.54
C ARG A 232 -29.91 22.26 25.12
N THR A 233 -28.79 22.97 24.98
CA THR A 233 -28.11 23.17 23.71
C THR A 233 -27.57 21.84 23.17
N ILE A 234 -27.90 21.55 21.92
CA ILE A 234 -27.40 20.43 21.12
C ILE A 234 -26.45 21.04 20.10
N SER A 235 -25.16 20.70 20.22
CA SER A 235 -24.17 21.20 19.27
C SER A 235 -24.33 20.53 17.91
N VAL A 236 -24.11 21.27 16.82
CA VAL A 236 -24.32 20.79 15.45
C VAL A 236 -23.52 19.52 15.13
N ASN A 237 -22.35 19.39 15.74
CA ASN A 237 -21.43 18.26 15.56
C ASN A 237 -21.44 17.27 16.74
N ASP A 238 -22.26 17.48 17.77
CA ASP A 238 -22.35 16.56 18.91
C ASP A 238 -23.09 15.28 18.49
N ARG A 239 -22.29 14.24 18.35
CA ARG A 239 -22.65 12.89 17.92
C ARG A 239 -23.37 12.07 19.01
N HIS A 240 -23.38 12.54 20.26
CA HIS A 240 -23.98 11.85 21.40
C HIS A 240 -25.19 12.58 21.98
N ALA A 241 -25.59 13.71 21.40
CA ALA A 241 -26.73 14.48 21.90
C ALA A 241 -28.09 13.86 21.57
N LEU A 242 -28.18 13.07 20.50
CA LEU A 242 -29.42 12.52 19.95
C LEU A 242 -29.36 10.99 19.83
N TYR A 243 -30.51 10.34 19.99
CA TYR A 243 -30.68 8.91 19.72
C TYR A 243 -32.10 8.63 19.22
N PHE A 244 -32.32 7.49 18.57
CA PHE A 244 -33.65 7.10 18.10
C PHE A 244 -34.52 6.54 19.21
N ALA A 245 -35.80 6.88 19.20
CA ALA A 245 -36.80 6.25 20.07
C ALA A 245 -36.85 4.73 19.83
N PRO A 246 -37.08 3.91 20.87
CA PRO A 246 -37.27 2.47 20.71
C PRO A 246 -38.44 2.19 19.75
N GLY A 247 -38.19 1.43 18.68
CA GLY A 247 -39.20 1.11 17.65
C GLY A 247 -39.29 2.08 16.47
N ALA A 248 -38.47 3.13 16.44
CA ALA A 248 -38.36 4.02 15.29
C ALA A 248 -37.91 3.25 14.02
N SER A 249 -38.61 3.47 12.91
CA SER A 249 -38.31 2.83 11.63
C SER A 249 -37.64 3.83 10.69
N ILE A 250 -36.43 3.53 10.23
CA ILE A 250 -35.80 4.29 9.14
C ILE A 250 -36.26 3.67 7.83
N THR A 251 -37.12 4.38 7.10
CA THR A 251 -37.57 3.96 5.76
C THR A 251 -36.50 4.28 4.72
N GLY A 252 -35.90 3.24 4.13
CA GLY A 252 -35.06 3.38 2.94
C GLY A 252 -35.93 3.57 1.70
N ILE A 253 -35.77 4.67 0.98
CA ILE A 253 -36.42 4.91 -0.30
C ILE A 253 -35.37 4.70 -1.41
N VAL A 254 -35.57 3.70 -2.24
CA VAL A 254 -34.81 3.53 -3.47
C VAL A 254 -35.43 4.43 -4.53
N ARG A 255 -34.75 5.52 -4.88
CA ARG A 255 -35.15 6.32 -6.05
C ARG A 255 -34.68 5.62 -7.32
N THR A 256 -35.58 4.99 -8.05
CA THR A 256 -35.36 4.65 -9.46
C THR A 256 -35.51 5.93 -10.29
N GLN A 257 -34.48 6.79 -10.32
CA GLN A 257 -34.41 7.83 -11.33
C GLN A 257 -33.64 7.30 -12.53
N HIS A 258 -34.24 7.47 -13.71
CA HIS A 258 -33.67 7.21 -15.03
C HIS A 258 -32.38 8.03 -15.23
N THR A 259 -31.23 7.49 -14.84
CA THR A 259 -29.93 7.96 -15.32
C THR A 259 -29.12 6.74 -15.74
N LEU A 260 -28.63 6.78 -16.98
CA LEU A 260 -27.79 5.75 -17.61
C LEU A 260 -26.37 5.78 -17.00
N VAL A 261 -26.25 5.54 -15.69
CA VAL A 261 -24.97 5.37 -15.01
C VAL A 261 -25.02 4.05 -14.27
N ARG A 262 -24.11 3.15 -14.66
CA ARG A 262 -23.98 1.80 -14.11
C ARG A 262 -23.31 1.90 -12.73
N GLY A 263 -24.12 2.09 -11.69
CA GLY A 263 -23.72 2.06 -10.28
C GLY A 263 -24.92 1.73 -9.39
N PRO A 264 -24.73 1.23 -8.16
CA PRO A 264 -25.83 0.98 -7.24
C PRO A 264 -26.56 2.30 -6.94
N ALA A 265 -27.89 2.30 -7.09
CA ALA A 265 -28.71 3.48 -6.83
C ALA A 265 -28.48 3.98 -5.39
N PRO A 266 -28.30 5.29 -5.16
CA PRO A 266 -28.15 5.83 -3.81
C PRO A 266 -29.43 5.53 -3.02
N THR A 267 -29.32 4.72 -1.96
CA THR A 267 -30.39 4.50 -1.00
C THR A 267 -30.57 5.74 -0.14
N ASP A 268 -31.71 6.41 -0.27
CA ASP A 268 -32.04 7.58 0.55
C ASP A 268 -32.72 7.11 1.84
N PHE A 269 -32.08 7.32 2.99
CA PHE A 269 -32.70 7.09 4.29
C PHE A 269 -33.54 8.29 4.68
N VAL A 270 -34.85 8.09 4.85
CA VAL A 270 -35.77 9.13 5.35
C VAL A 270 -35.90 9.00 6.86
N ILE A 271 -35.68 10.12 7.55
CA ILE A 271 -35.71 10.28 9.00
C ILE A 271 -36.92 11.14 9.38
N ASN A 272 -37.70 10.65 10.34
CA ASN A 272 -38.70 11.43 11.04
C ASN A 272 -38.05 12.06 12.29
N LEU A 273 -38.06 13.40 12.37
CA LEU A 273 -37.46 14.11 13.49
C LEU A 273 -38.14 13.81 14.84
N LEU A 274 -39.41 13.39 14.84
CA LEU A 274 -40.09 13.02 16.08
C LEU A 274 -39.60 11.70 16.66
N ASP A 275 -38.84 10.92 15.88
CA ASP A 275 -38.20 9.71 16.38
C ASP A 275 -36.85 10.02 17.06
N LEU A 276 -36.40 11.27 17.07
CA LEU A 276 -35.11 11.68 17.63
C LEU A 276 -35.25 12.24 19.04
N MET A 277 -34.76 11.48 20.01
CA MET A 277 -34.79 11.78 21.43
C MET A 277 -33.50 12.49 21.87
N CYS A 278 -33.63 13.46 22.77
CA CYS A 278 -32.49 14.11 23.38
C CYS A 278 -31.93 13.25 24.50
N ARG A 279 -30.62 12.98 24.47
CA ARG A 279 -29.96 12.16 25.50
C ARG A 279 -29.95 12.79 26.90
N GLY A 280 -30.12 14.11 26.97
CA GLY A 280 -30.17 14.83 28.25
C GLY A 280 -31.49 14.71 29.00
N CYS A 281 -32.61 14.49 28.31
CA CYS A 281 -33.95 14.44 28.95
C CYS A 281 -34.80 13.25 28.51
N SER A 282 -34.31 12.43 27.58
CA SER A 282 -34.99 11.28 26.99
C SER A 282 -36.33 11.58 26.30
N ASN A 283 -36.63 12.86 26.05
CA ASN A 283 -37.82 13.32 25.33
C ASN A 283 -37.44 13.80 23.91
N CYS A 284 -38.46 13.97 23.05
CA CYS A 284 -38.27 14.41 21.67
C CYS A 284 -37.46 15.72 21.60
N ALA A 285 -36.40 15.73 20.79
CA ALA A 285 -35.54 16.90 20.63
C ALA A 285 -36.14 17.95 19.69
N PHE A 286 -37.13 17.58 18.88
CA PHE A 286 -37.70 18.39 17.81
C PHE A 286 -39.21 18.59 18.00
N THR A 287 -39.75 19.56 17.26
CA THR A 287 -41.17 19.90 17.25
C THR A 287 -41.83 19.38 15.97
N SER A 288 -43.08 18.96 16.04
CA SER A 288 -43.88 18.70 14.84
C SER A 288 -44.07 20.02 14.08
N GLY A 289 -43.50 20.13 12.89
CA GLY A 289 -43.57 21.34 12.09
C GLY A 289 -42.80 21.25 10.78
N ASN A 290 -42.80 22.35 10.05
CA ASN A 290 -42.03 22.51 8.82
C ASN A 290 -40.74 23.28 9.09
N TYR A 291 -39.66 22.85 8.42
CA TYR A 291 -38.34 23.43 8.53
C TYR A 291 -37.93 23.98 7.17
N ILE A 292 -37.50 25.23 7.13
CA ILE A 292 -37.05 25.87 5.89
C ILE A 292 -35.58 25.49 5.66
N CYS A 293 -35.28 24.91 4.51
CA CYS A 293 -33.90 24.58 4.15
C CYS A 293 -33.08 25.87 3.95
N PRO A 294 -31.95 26.06 4.66
CA PRO A 294 -31.13 27.27 4.51
C PRO A 294 -30.46 27.39 3.14
N SER A 295 -30.28 26.27 2.41
CA SER A 295 -29.59 26.27 1.11
C SER A 295 -30.52 26.45 -0.10
N CYS A 296 -31.77 25.98 -0.03
CA CYS A 296 -32.70 26.04 -1.18
C CYS A 296 -34.04 26.72 -0.87
N ALA A 297 -34.23 27.23 0.35
CA ALA A 297 -35.46 27.88 0.83
C ALA A 297 -36.74 27.02 0.77
N LEU A 298 -36.65 25.73 0.41
CA LEU A 298 -37.79 24.83 0.39
C LEU A 298 -38.20 24.39 1.80
N SER A 299 -39.50 24.37 2.04
CA SER A 299 -40.12 23.87 3.26
C SER A 299 -40.08 22.34 3.29
N THR A 300 -39.45 21.78 4.32
CA THR A 300 -39.31 20.34 4.55
C THR A 300 -40.07 19.97 5.82
N GLY A 301 -41.07 19.09 5.71
CA GLY A 301 -41.81 18.60 6.88
C GLY A 301 -40.94 17.74 7.79
N TYR A 302 -41.25 17.70 9.09
CA TYR A 302 -40.51 16.93 10.10
C TYR A 302 -40.34 15.43 9.77
N GLN A 303 -41.17 14.86 8.90
CA GLN A 303 -41.13 13.46 8.47
C GLN A 303 -40.18 13.18 7.29
N HIS A 304 -39.61 14.23 6.68
CA HIS A 304 -38.94 14.13 5.38
C HIS A 304 -37.50 14.66 5.45
N PHE A 305 -36.74 14.24 6.45
CA PHE A 305 -35.32 14.55 6.53
C PHE A 305 -34.51 13.42 5.89
N ARG A 306 -33.40 13.76 5.23
CA ARG A 306 -32.49 12.77 4.65
C ARG A 306 -31.22 12.70 5.48
N LEU A 307 -30.66 11.52 5.68
CA LEU A 307 -29.29 11.40 6.19
C LEU A 307 -28.31 11.83 5.09
N ILE A 308 -27.58 12.92 5.32
CA ILE A 308 -26.46 13.27 4.43
C ILE A 308 -25.22 12.57 4.95
N THR A 309 -24.57 11.80 4.09
CA THR A 309 -23.25 11.26 4.38
C THR A 309 -22.29 12.45 4.38
N SER A 310 -21.75 12.83 5.54
CA SER A 310 -20.39 13.36 5.53
C SER A 310 -19.56 12.31 4.80
N ASN A 311 -18.82 12.69 3.76
CA ASN A 311 -17.99 11.75 2.97
C ASN A 311 -17.49 10.64 3.89
N ASN A 312 -17.89 9.39 3.62
CA ASN A 312 -17.44 8.19 4.33
C ASN A 312 -15.96 7.95 4.01
N THR A 313 -15.11 8.94 4.25
CA THR A 313 -13.68 8.75 4.35
C THR A 313 -13.49 7.99 5.64
N ILE A 314 -13.08 6.73 5.53
CA ILE A 314 -12.35 6.07 6.63
C ILE A 314 -11.41 7.10 7.23
N ASP A 315 -11.38 7.17 8.55
CA ASP A 315 -10.32 7.92 9.21
C ASP A 315 -8.99 7.21 8.92
N ILE A 316 -8.30 7.67 7.88
CA ILE A 316 -7.05 7.09 7.38
C ILE A 316 -5.99 7.14 8.49
N GLY A 317 -6.06 8.13 9.40
CA GLY A 317 -5.19 8.23 10.57
C GLY A 317 -5.41 7.08 11.54
N ILE A 318 -6.67 6.79 11.89
CA ILE A 318 -7.01 5.66 12.78
C ILE A 318 -6.64 4.32 12.15
N SER A 319 -6.89 4.14 10.84
CA SER A 319 -6.54 2.91 10.12
C SER A 319 -5.05 2.66 10.10
N SER A 320 -4.27 3.70 9.76
CA SER A 320 -2.80 3.61 9.71
C SER A 320 -2.19 3.28 11.06
N GLN A 321 -2.73 3.88 12.14
CA GLN A 321 -2.29 3.59 13.50
C GLN A 321 -2.58 2.13 13.89
N LYS A 322 -3.80 1.65 13.64
CA LYS A 322 -4.17 0.26 13.96
C LYS A 322 -3.40 -0.77 13.15
N ILE A 323 -3.07 -0.47 11.89
CA ILE A 323 -2.19 -1.33 11.09
C ILE A 323 -0.81 -1.43 11.76
N LEU A 324 -0.28 -0.32 12.27
CA LEU A 324 0.98 -0.34 13.02
C LEU A 324 0.89 -1.09 14.35
N GLU A 325 -0.24 -1.03 15.04
CA GLU A 325 -0.45 -1.79 16.28
C GLU A 325 -0.49 -3.30 16.03
N GLU A 326 -1.16 -3.76 14.97
CA GLU A 326 -1.35 -5.18 14.69
C GLU A 326 -0.22 -5.81 13.86
N PHE A 327 0.39 -5.05 12.94
CA PHE A 327 1.41 -5.54 12.00
C PHE A 327 2.78 -4.90 12.22
N GLY A 328 2.96 -4.08 13.26
CA GLY A 328 4.20 -3.33 13.51
C GLY A 328 5.43 -4.21 13.64
N ASP A 329 5.33 -5.33 14.36
CA ASP A 329 6.43 -6.28 14.52
C ASP A 329 6.83 -6.95 13.20
N GLU A 330 5.85 -7.28 12.35
CA GLU A 330 6.09 -7.85 11.01
C GLU A 330 6.81 -6.83 10.12
N ILE A 331 6.33 -5.58 10.12
CA ILE A 331 6.91 -4.48 9.35
C ILE A 331 8.35 -4.18 9.82
N ALA A 332 8.57 -4.11 11.13
CA ALA A 332 9.89 -3.81 11.71
C ALA A 332 10.94 -4.88 11.36
N ARG A 333 10.55 -6.17 11.31
CA ARG A 333 11.43 -7.25 10.84
C ARG A 333 11.88 -7.07 9.41
N TYR A 334 11.05 -6.50 8.55
CA TYR A 334 11.42 -6.26 7.15
C TYR A 334 12.35 -5.05 7.01
N GLU A 335 12.15 -4.02 7.84
CA GLU A 335 13.01 -2.82 7.84
C GLU A 335 14.47 -3.15 8.22
N SER A 336 14.72 -4.19 9.03
CA SER A 336 16.10 -4.61 9.36
C SER A 336 16.88 -5.20 8.17
N TRP A 337 16.19 -5.67 7.13
CA TRP A 337 16.82 -6.19 5.92
C TRP A 337 17.22 -5.11 4.93
N ASP A 338 16.58 -3.93 5.03
CA ASP A 338 16.87 -2.78 4.18
C ASP A 338 18.06 -1.95 4.70
N GLN A 339 18.63 -2.31 5.87
CA GLN A 339 19.84 -1.73 6.48
C GLN A 339 21.14 -2.48 6.09
#